data_AF-Q9ZLB1-F1
#
_entry.id   AF-Q9ZLB1-F1
#
_cell.length_a   1.000
_cell.length_b   1.000
_cell.length_c   1.000
_cell.angle_alpha   90.00
_cell.angle_beta   90.00
_cell.angle_gamma   90.00
#
_symmetry.space_group_name_H-M   'P 1'
#
loop_
_entity.id
_entity.type
_entity.pdbx_description
1 polymer ?
#
loop_
_entity_poly.entity_id
_entity_poly.type
_entity_poly.pdbx_seq_one_letter_code
_entity_poly.pdbx_strand_id
1 'polypeptide(L)'
;MKNILGEHYMGYKTVSAQAAFYGLSQALIPGTDFDKKKQKFLKDFKAGELLYQSHFKPLVEFIAEELLKNSRAKIIQSNCNKALKVVEELQNTIKTTIEKQIDPGIKETQEHQQEARFNLDRSTDKFISDLEKSAFSKINQFEFNFRKEMHERIERGIGNNECKEIFGNELKQRKTKLIEDIERRFKECEEQFRGSVGKNIEQLEERVKDSLAIIKRINNLGLNPNSNFNMDSGIDTIGLFSSIGGLVLLLLTPVVGEFALIAGVGLALVGVGKSIWSFFDSDYKKSQQRKEVDKNLHQICEKIVQDVKSRIESYKNGALGMIEELNAGFNKLVDHYERMKRQLEEAHEKLGYISNSIHLTISKQGACNEE
;
A
#
# COMPACT_ATOMS: atom_id res chain seq x y z
N MET A 1 41.94 1.14 40.19
CA MET A 1 40.64 0.45 40.10
C MET A 1 39.45 1.38 40.22
N LYS A 2 39.28 2.15 41.31
CA LYS A 2 38.17 3.10 41.45
C LYS A 2 38.01 4.08 40.27
N ASN A 3 39.11 4.67 39.80
CA ASN A 3 39.08 5.58 38.64
C ASN A 3 38.71 4.91 37.30
N ILE A 4 38.85 3.59 37.19
CA ILE A 4 38.56 2.82 35.96
C ILE A 4 37.12 2.32 35.97
N LEU A 5 36.65 1.86 37.14
CA LEU A 5 35.32 1.25 37.29
C LEU A 5 34.23 2.25 37.68
N GLY A 6 34.59 3.47 38.10
CA GLY A 6 33.64 4.54 38.41
C GLY A 6 32.59 4.11 39.45
N GLU A 7 31.32 4.32 39.12
CA GLU A 7 30.17 3.95 39.95
C GLU A 7 30.02 2.44 40.17
N HIS A 8 30.62 1.62 39.30
CA HIS A 8 30.61 0.15 39.45
C HIS A 8 31.66 -0.36 40.44
N TYR A 9 32.47 0.52 41.03
CA TYR A 9 33.47 0.12 42.03
C TYR A 9 32.83 -0.07 43.41
N MET A 10 32.77 -1.33 43.87
CA MET A 10 32.16 -1.71 45.15
C MET A 10 33.16 -1.87 46.31
N GLY A 11 34.36 -1.29 46.21
CA GLY A 11 35.38 -1.30 47.28
C GLY A 11 36.46 -2.37 47.13
N TYR A 12 37.21 -2.61 48.22
CA TYR A 12 38.26 -3.64 48.29
C TYR A 12 38.34 -4.26 49.69
N LYS A 13 38.87 -5.48 49.76
CA LYS A 13 39.26 -6.14 51.01
C LYS A 13 40.77 -6.42 50.94
N THR A 14 41.48 -6.17 52.03
CA THR A 14 42.93 -6.39 52.11
C THR A 14 43.23 -7.61 52.96
N VAL A 15 44.16 -8.45 52.50
CA VAL A 15 44.58 -9.66 53.21
C VAL A 15 46.10 -9.81 53.09
N SER A 16 46.76 -10.21 54.18
CA SER A 16 48.17 -10.63 54.12
C SER A 16 48.24 -12.12 53.83
N ALA A 17 48.38 -12.46 52.54
CA ALA A 17 48.40 -13.85 52.08
C ALA A 17 49.50 -14.69 52.76
N GLN A 18 50.67 -14.09 53.02
CA GLN A 18 51.79 -14.79 53.63
C GLN A 18 51.52 -15.13 55.11
N ALA A 19 51.00 -14.18 55.89
CA ALA A 19 50.65 -14.42 57.29
C ALA A 19 49.47 -15.42 57.41
N ALA A 20 48.48 -15.32 56.53
CA ALA A 20 47.38 -16.29 56.45
C ALA A 20 47.89 -17.71 56.11
N PHE A 21 48.78 -17.84 55.12
CA PHE A 21 49.38 -19.12 54.72
C PHE A 21 50.13 -19.80 55.87
N TYR A 22 50.95 -19.05 56.61
CA TYR A 22 51.67 -19.61 57.76
C TYR A 22 50.73 -19.96 58.92
N GLY A 23 49.66 -19.20 59.13
CA GLY A 23 48.62 -19.52 60.12
C GLY A 23 47.76 -20.74 59.76
N LEU A 24 47.55 -21.04 58.47
CA LEU A 24 46.70 -22.15 57.99
C LEU A 24 47.46 -23.46 57.72
N SER A 25 48.71 -23.37 57.27
CA SER A 25 49.47 -24.56 56.84
C SER A 25 49.56 -25.58 57.99
N GLN A 26 49.22 -26.84 57.72
CA GLN A 26 49.29 -27.91 58.74
C GLN A 26 50.57 -28.74 58.62
N ALA A 27 51.02 -29.00 57.39
CA ALA A 27 52.26 -29.71 57.11
C ALA A 27 53.08 -28.95 56.07
N LEU A 28 54.29 -28.56 56.43
CA LEU A 28 55.31 -28.04 55.50
C LEU A 28 56.48 -29.02 55.50
N ILE A 29 57.17 -29.14 54.37
CA ILE A 29 58.35 -29.99 54.27
C ILE A 29 59.43 -29.41 55.20
N PRO A 30 59.91 -30.17 56.21
CA PRO A 30 60.89 -29.67 57.16
C PRO A 30 62.16 -29.18 56.48
N GLY A 31 62.72 -28.07 56.98
CA GLY A 31 63.98 -27.51 56.48
C GLY A 31 63.88 -26.66 55.21
N THR A 32 62.70 -26.58 54.60
CA THR A 32 62.43 -25.63 53.51
C THR A 32 62.37 -24.19 54.03
N ASP A 33 62.52 -23.23 53.12
CA ASP A 33 62.41 -21.81 53.46
C ASP A 33 61.02 -21.44 54.00
N PHE A 34 59.96 -22.11 53.54
CA PHE A 34 58.61 -21.91 54.06
C PHE A 34 58.47 -22.42 55.50
N ASP A 35 59.03 -23.59 55.82
CA ASP A 35 59.06 -24.12 57.18
C ASP A 35 59.85 -23.20 58.11
N LYS A 36 61.08 -22.81 57.72
CA LYS A 36 61.92 -21.87 58.48
C LYS A 36 61.23 -20.53 58.74
N LYS A 37 60.61 -19.94 57.71
CA LYS A 37 59.89 -18.66 57.83
C LYS A 37 58.65 -18.81 58.71
N LYS A 38 57.87 -19.89 58.57
CA LYS A 38 56.73 -20.17 59.44
C LYS A 38 57.16 -20.27 60.91
N GLN A 39 58.21 -21.02 61.22
CA GLN A 39 58.74 -21.13 62.58
C GLN A 39 59.18 -19.78 63.14
N LYS A 40 59.75 -18.90 62.28
CA LYS A 40 60.10 -17.53 62.67
C LYS A 40 58.87 -16.72 63.08
N PHE A 41 57.78 -16.78 62.32
CA PHE A 41 56.52 -16.10 62.67
C PHE A 41 55.86 -16.70 63.92
N LEU A 42 55.89 -18.04 64.07
CA LEU A 42 55.28 -18.73 65.20
C LEU A 42 56.03 -18.56 66.53
N LYS A 43 57.27 -18.06 66.48
CA LYS A 43 58.05 -17.70 67.67
C LYS A 43 57.42 -16.54 68.44
N ASP A 44 56.88 -15.56 67.71
CA ASP A 44 56.37 -14.31 68.27
C ASP A 44 54.84 -14.22 68.24
N PHE A 45 54.17 -15.03 67.40
CA PHE A 45 52.71 -15.03 67.24
C PHE A 45 52.14 -16.44 67.21
N LYS A 46 50.99 -16.65 67.86
CA LYS A 46 50.25 -17.92 67.70
C LYS A 46 49.62 -17.99 66.31
N ALA A 47 49.38 -19.20 65.80
CA ALA A 47 48.73 -19.40 64.50
C ALA A 47 47.40 -18.63 64.36
N GLY A 48 46.57 -18.61 65.42
CA GLY A 48 45.33 -17.85 65.44
C GLY A 48 45.51 -16.33 65.35
N GLU A 49 46.60 -15.79 65.90
CA GLU A 49 46.95 -14.36 65.84
C GLU A 49 47.43 -13.98 64.44
N LEU A 50 48.20 -14.87 63.78
CA LEU A 50 48.57 -14.70 62.36
C LEU A 50 47.33 -14.66 61.45
N LEU A 51 46.31 -15.50 61.72
CA LEU A 51 45.03 -15.46 60.97
C LEU A 51 44.21 -14.20 61.26
N TYR A 52 44.29 -13.66 62.47
CA TYR A 52 43.62 -12.41 62.84
C TYR A 52 44.30 -11.19 62.18
N GLN A 53 45.61 -11.04 62.36
CA GLN A 53 46.39 -9.93 61.80
C GLN A 53 46.47 -9.95 60.27
N SER A 54 46.33 -11.12 59.64
CA SER A 54 46.26 -11.22 58.18
C SER A 54 44.92 -10.77 57.60
N HIS A 55 43.92 -10.47 58.43
CA HIS A 55 42.52 -10.23 58.00
C HIS A 55 41.90 -11.40 57.23
N PHE A 56 42.40 -12.62 57.45
CA PHE A 56 41.88 -13.80 56.75
C PHE A 56 40.46 -14.15 57.19
N LYS A 57 40.15 -14.07 58.50
CA LYS A 57 38.80 -14.35 59.01
C LYS A 57 37.74 -13.39 58.45
N PRO A 58 37.93 -12.05 58.50
CA PRO A 58 37.03 -11.11 57.83
C PRO A 58 36.85 -11.36 56.33
N LEU A 59 37.88 -11.84 55.63
CA LEU A 59 37.76 -12.19 54.21
C LEU A 59 36.88 -13.43 54.00
N VAL A 60 37.02 -14.46 54.84
CA VAL A 60 36.17 -15.66 54.79
C VAL A 60 34.71 -15.31 55.08
N GLU A 61 34.46 -14.51 56.11
CA GLU A 61 33.13 -14.01 56.45
C GLU A 61 32.53 -13.19 55.30
N PHE A 62 33.29 -12.26 54.72
CA PHE A 62 32.86 -11.51 53.53
C PHE A 62 32.47 -12.43 52.36
N ILE A 63 33.29 -13.44 52.06
CA ILE A 63 33.01 -14.36 50.96
C ILE A 63 31.73 -15.16 51.26
N ALA A 64 31.59 -15.72 52.46
CA ALA A 64 30.45 -16.56 52.81
C ALA A 64 29.15 -15.76 52.96
N GLU A 65 29.20 -14.63 53.65
CA GLU A 65 28.03 -13.90 54.15
C GLU A 65 27.63 -12.69 53.29
N GLU A 66 28.55 -12.08 52.55
CA GLU A 66 28.25 -10.93 51.69
C GLU A 66 28.29 -11.30 50.20
N LEU A 67 29.32 -12.01 49.76
CA LEU A 67 29.54 -12.32 48.34
C LEU A 67 28.68 -13.50 47.86
N LEU A 68 28.77 -14.64 48.53
CA LEU A 68 28.08 -15.88 48.15
C LEU A 68 26.64 -15.95 48.67
N LYS A 69 26.33 -15.26 49.78
CA LYS A 69 24.97 -15.17 50.31
C LYS A 69 24.02 -14.60 49.27
N ASN A 70 22.93 -15.31 49.04
CA ASN A 70 21.88 -14.99 48.07
C ASN A 70 22.40 -14.81 46.63
N SER A 71 23.58 -15.37 46.30
CA SER A 71 24.19 -15.28 44.96
C SER A 71 23.24 -15.74 43.85
N ARG A 72 22.47 -16.82 44.07
CA ARG A 72 21.43 -17.28 43.15
C ARG A 72 20.37 -16.21 42.88
N ALA A 73 19.87 -15.54 43.91
CA ALA A 73 18.89 -14.47 43.75
C ALA A 73 19.48 -13.25 43.04
N LYS A 74 20.71 -12.85 43.38
CA LYS A 74 21.44 -11.77 42.68
C LYS A 74 21.62 -12.07 41.18
N ILE A 75 21.95 -13.32 40.84
CA ILE A 75 22.08 -13.77 39.45
C ILE A 75 20.74 -13.69 38.73
N ILE A 76 19.66 -14.19 39.34
CA ILE A 76 18.33 -14.16 38.69
C ILE A 76 17.85 -12.71 38.54
N GLN A 77 18.00 -11.86 39.55
CA GLN A 77 17.69 -10.42 39.46
C GLN A 77 18.47 -9.73 38.33
N SER A 78 19.78 -9.98 38.22
CA SER A 78 20.60 -9.43 37.13
C SER A 78 20.11 -9.90 35.76
N ASN A 79 19.79 -11.18 35.61
CA ASN A 79 19.28 -11.74 34.36
C ASN A 79 17.89 -11.18 34.01
N CYS A 80 16.99 -11.05 35.00
CA CYS A 80 15.68 -10.43 34.82
C CYS A 80 15.80 -8.96 34.40
N ASN A 81 16.70 -8.19 35.01
CA ASN A 81 16.95 -6.79 34.61
C ASN A 81 17.47 -6.69 33.16
N LYS A 82 18.35 -7.61 32.74
CA LYS A 82 18.80 -7.69 31.34
C LYS A 82 17.64 -8.01 30.40
N ALA A 83 16.79 -8.97 30.76
CA ALA A 83 15.62 -9.33 29.98
C ALA A 83 14.61 -8.17 29.87
N LEU A 84 14.36 -7.45 30.96
CA LEU A 84 13.51 -6.26 30.97
C LEU A 84 14.01 -5.19 30.00
N LYS A 85 15.33 -4.93 29.98
CA LYS A 85 15.93 -3.97 29.06
C LYS A 85 15.68 -4.35 27.59
N VAL A 86 15.82 -5.63 27.24
CA VAL A 86 15.54 -6.13 25.87
C VAL A 86 14.06 -5.98 25.53
N VAL A 87 13.16 -6.29 26.47
CA VAL A 87 11.70 -6.12 26.29
C VAL A 87 11.35 -4.65 26.07
N GLU A 88 11.91 -3.74 26.86
CA GLU A 88 11.70 -2.29 26.74
C GLU A 88 12.22 -1.75 25.40
N GLU A 89 13.42 -2.14 24.99
CA GLU A 89 13.98 -1.77 23.68
C GLU A 89 13.06 -2.24 22.55
N LEU A 90 12.58 -3.48 22.61
CA LEU A 90 11.68 -4.05 21.61
C LEU A 90 10.33 -3.33 21.57
N GLN A 91 9.73 -3.00 22.72
CA GLN A 91 8.49 -2.22 22.80
C GLN A 91 8.67 -0.83 22.16
N ASN A 92 9.76 -0.14 22.48
CA ASN A 92 10.08 1.17 21.89
C ASN A 92 10.30 1.08 20.37
N THR A 93 10.96 0.02 19.87
CA THR A 93 11.12 -0.22 18.44
C THR A 93 9.78 -0.44 17.75
N ILE A 94 8.89 -1.28 18.32
CA ILE A 94 7.55 -1.52 17.76
C ILE A 94 6.76 -0.22 17.69
N LYS A 95 6.68 0.51 18.81
CA LYS A 95 5.98 1.80 18.88
C LYS A 95 6.50 2.78 17.83
N THR A 96 7.82 2.95 17.76
CA THR A 96 8.45 3.86 16.78
C THR A 96 8.17 3.44 15.34
N THR A 97 8.11 2.13 15.07
CA THR A 97 7.83 1.60 13.72
C THR A 97 6.40 1.90 13.30
N ILE A 98 5.45 1.71 14.21
CA ILE A 98 4.04 2.06 13.97
C ILE A 98 3.93 3.57 13.67
N GLU A 99 4.41 4.41 14.59
CA GLU A 99 4.25 5.88 14.51
C GLU A 99 4.98 6.51 13.31
N LYS A 100 6.18 6.03 12.97
CA LYS A 100 7.04 6.69 11.96
C LYS A 100 6.97 6.07 10.58
N GLN A 101 6.49 4.83 10.45
CA GLN A 101 6.50 4.13 9.15
C GLN A 101 5.12 3.62 8.77
N ILE A 102 4.41 2.93 9.67
CA ILE A 102 3.13 2.29 9.32
C ILE A 102 2.01 3.32 9.22
N ASP A 103 1.85 4.18 10.22
CA ASP A 103 0.80 5.21 10.23
C ASP A 103 0.95 6.18 9.05
N PRO A 104 2.15 6.74 8.76
CA PRO A 104 2.36 7.53 7.56
C PRO A 104 2.09 6.73 6.27
N GLY A 105 2.51 5.46 6.20
CA GLY A 105 2.30 4.62 5.02
C GLY A 105 0.82 4.33 4.73
N ILE A 106 0.01 4.09 5.76
CA ILE A 106 -1.45 3.94 5.63
C ILE A 106 -2.05 5.23 5.07
N LYS A 107 -1.72 6.36 5.70
CA LYS A 107 -2.25 7.68 5.32
C LYS A 107 -1.87 8.03 3.89
N GLU A 108 -0.60 7.87 3.53
CA GLU A 108 -0.10 8.16 2.19
C GLU A 108 -0.77 7.27 1.13
N THR A 109 -0.94 5.97 1.41
CA THR A 109 -1.65 5.05 0.51
C THR A 109 -3.11 5.49 0.29
N GLN A 110 -3.81 5.91 1.35
CA GLN A 110 -5.19 6.39 1.26
C GLN A 110 -5.30 7.71 0.48
N GLU A 111 -4.38 8.65 0.69
CA GLU A 111 -4.32 9.92 -0.04
C GLU A 111 -4.10 9.67 -1.55
N HIS A 112 -3.14 8.80 -1.88
CA HIS A 112 -2.84 8.43 -3.26
C HIS A 112 -3.99 7.71 -3.95
N GLN A 113 -4.72 6.86 -3.24
CA GLN A 113 -5.93 6.21 -3.74
C GLN A 113 -7.01 7.26 -4.08
N GLN A 114 -7.24 8.23 -3.18
CA GLN A 114 -8.23 9.29 -3.42
C GLN A 114 -7.84 10.17 -4.61
N GLU A 115 -6.57 10.54 -4.71
CA GLU A 115 -6.03 11.31 -5.84
C GLU A 115 -6.22 10.55 -7.16
N ALA A 116 -5.82 9.28 -7.22
CA ALA A 116 -5.97 8.45 -8.41
C ALA A 116 -7.43 8.30 -8.80
N ARG A 117 -8.33 8.02 -7.85
CA ARG A 117 -9.77 7.93 -8.10
C ARG A 117 -10.32 9.23 -8.68
N PHE A 118 -10.02 10.36 -8.05
CA PHE A 118 -10.47 11.67 -8.52
C PHE A 118 -9.96 11.98 -9.93
N ASN A 119 -8.69 11.68 -10.21
CA ASN A 119 -8.09 11.92 -11.52
C ASN A 119 -8.68 10.99 -12.60
N LEU A 120 -8.99 9.73 -12.26
CA LEU A 120 -9.64 8.79 -13.18
C LEU A 120 -11.09 9.18 -13.46
N ASP A 121 -11.87 9.52 -12.44
CA ASP A 121 -13.25 10.02 -12.57
C ASP A 121 -13.27 11.26 -13.46
N ARG A 122 -12.38 12.23 -13.19
CA ARG A 122 -12.22 13.45 -14.00
C ARG A 122 -11.87 13.15 -15.46
N SER A 123 -10.96 12.20 -15.70
CA SER A 123 -10.57 11.83 -17.06
C SER A 123 -11.70 11.11 -17.80
N THR A 124 -12.47 10.27 -17.10
CA THR A 124 -13.67 9.62 -17.65
C THR A 124 -14.72 10.65 -18.02
N ASP A 125 -15.07 11.56 -17.11
CA ASP A 125 -16.06 12.62 -17.36
C ASP A 125 -15.65 13.50 -18.55
N LYS A 126 -14.35 13.86 -18.61
CA LYS A 126 -13.81 14.64 -19.73
C LYS A 126 -13.94 13.87 -21.04
N PHE A 127 -13.54 12.60 -21.06
CA PHE A 127 -13.65 11.74 -22.24
C PHE A 127 -15.10 11.65 -22.74
N ILE A 128 -16.04 11.37 -21.84
CA ILE A 128 -17.47 11.29 -22.18
C ILE A 128 -17.98 12.63 -22.73
N SER A 129 -17.67 13.74 -22.07
CA SER A 129 -18.03 15.08 -22.55
C SER A 129 -17.47 15.37 -23.94
N ASP A 130 -16.22 15.00 -24.22
CA ASP A 130 -15.56 15.25 -25.49
C ASP A 130 -16.16 14.38 -26.61
N LEU A 131 -16.50 13.12 -26.33
CA LEU A 131 -17.25 12.25 -27.24
C LEU A 131 -18.63 12.83 -27.59
N GLU A 132 -19.41 13.23 -26.58
CA GLU A 132 -20.74 13.80 -26.76
C GLU A 132 -20.70 15.08 -27.61
N LYS A 133 -19.86 16.05 -27.21
CA LYS A 133 -19.72 17.32 -27.93
C LYS A 133 -19.28 17.10 -29.37
N SER A 134 -18.33 16.21 -29.59
CA SER A 134 -17.81 15.92 -30.92
C SER A 134 -18.84 15.23 -31.81
N ALA A 135 -19.51 14.20 -31.32
CA ALA A 135 -20.54 13.50 -32.08
C ALA A 135 -21.73 14.40 -32.39
N PHE A 136 -22.28 15.11 -31.40
CA PHE A 136 -23.43 16.00 -31.63
C PHE A 136 -23.08 17.16 -32.55
N SER A 137 -21.88 17.73 -32.44
CA SER A 137 -21.41 18.75 -33.38
C SER A 137 -21.40 18.22 -34.83
N LYS A 138 -20.92 17.00 -35.05
CA LYS A 138 -20.89 16.36 -36.37
C LYS A 138 -22.28 16.01 -36.90
N ILE A 139 -23.18 15.51 -36.06
CA ILE A 139 -24.56 15.21 -36.43
C ILE A 139 -25.31 16.52 -36.80
N ASN A 140 -25.16 17.58 -36.01
CA ASN A 140 -25.77 18.88 -36.28
C ASN A 140 -25.24 19.48 -37.59
N GLN A 141 -23.92 19.37 -37.84
CA GLN A 141 -23.31 19.82 -39.08
C GLN A 141 -23.83 19.03 -40.29
N PHE A 142 -24.00 17.71 -40.14
CA PHE A 142 -24.62 16.85 -41.15
C PHE A 142 -26.07 17.29 -41.43
N GLU A 143 -26.91 17.45 -40.41
CA GLU A 143 -28.31 17.87 -40.55
C GLU A 143 -28.42 19.21 -41.28
N PHE A 144 -27.65 20.20 -40.84
CA PHE A 144 -27.66 21.55 -41.43
C PHE A 144 -27.24 21.53 -42.90
N ASN A 145 -26.10 20.89 -43.21
CA ASN A 145 -25.57 20.84 -44.57
C ASN A 145 -26.49 20.05 -45.51
N PHE A 146 -27.14 18.99 -45.01
CA PHE A 146 -28.09 18.20 -45.78
C PHE A 146 -29.36 19.00 -46.08
N ARG A 147 -29.98 19.60 -45.05
CA ARG A 147 -31.17 20.44 -45.19
C ARG A 147 -30.95 21.58 -46.19
N LYS A 148 -29.80 22.27 -46.08
CA LYS A 148 -29.43 23.37 -46.99
C LYS A 148 -29.38 22.91 -48.44
N GLU A 149 -28.66 21.83 -48.73
CA GLU A 149 -28.53 21.27 -50.09
C GLU A 149 -29.89 20.92 -50.70
N MET A 150 -30.73 20.21 -49.94
CA MET A 150 -32.06 19.82 -50.41
C MET A 150 -32.96 21.03 -50.66
N HIS A 151 -32.93 22.04 -49.78
CA HIS A 151 -33.74 23.25 -49.94
C HIS A 151 -33.33 24.09 -51.16
N GLU A 152 -32.04 24.15 -51.48
CA GLU A 152 -31.54 24.81 -52.69
C GLU A 152 -32.01 24.09 -53.96
N ARG A 153 -31.96 22.76 -53.99
CA ARG A 153 -32.44 21.98 -55.14
C ARG A 153 -33.97 22.06 -55.30
N ILE A 154 -34.73 22.00 -54.21
CA ILE A 154 -36.19 22.24 -54.22
C ILE A 154 -36.52 23.64 -54.76
N GLU A 155 -35.73 24.66 -54.43
CA GLU A 155 -35.97 26.02 -54.95
C GLU A 155 -35.74 26.11 -56.46
N ARG A 156 -34.84 25.28 -57.03
CA ARG A 156 -34.66 25.13 -58.48
C ARG A 156 -35.82 24.42 -59.18
N GLY A 157 -36.81 23.90 -58.44
CA GLY A 157 -38.04 23.34 -58.99
C GLY A 157 -37.94 21.88 -59.41
N ILE A 158 -37.13 21.07 -58.72
CA ILE A 158 -37.03 19.62 -58.98
C ILE A 158 -38.37 18.90 -58.73
N GLY A 159 -38.64 17.88 -59.55
CA GLY A 159 -39.82 17.02 -59.39
C GLY A 159 -39.73 16.12 -58.15
N ASN A 160 -40.83 15.51 -57.74
CA ASN A 160 -40.85 14.70 -56.50
C ASN A 160 -40.00 13.43 -56.61
N ASN A 161 -40.06 12.72 -57.74
CA ASN A 161 -39.23 11.54 -57.99
C ASN A 161 -37.73 11.90 -58.00
N GLU A 162 -37.39 13.05 -58.57
CA GLU A 162 -36.01 13.55 -58.59
C GLU A 162 -35.55 13.95 -57.18
N CYS A 163 -36.38 14.65 -56.41
CA CYS A 163 -36.14 14.97 -55.00
C CYS A 163 -35.91 13.71 -54.15
N LYS A 164 -36.70 12.67 -54.42
CA LYS A 164 -36.63 11.35 -53.79
C LYS A 164 -35.27 10.70 -54.03
N GLU A 165 -34.87 10.59 -55.29
CA GLU A 165 -33.61 9.98 -55.70
C GLU A 165 -32.40 10.75 -55.14
N ILE A 166 -32.43 12.08 -55.26
CA ILE A 166 -31.39 12.96 -54.75
C ILE A 166 -31.23 12.82 -53.23
N PHE A 167 -32.33 12.86 -52.47
CA PHE A 167 -32.30 12.70 -51.02
C PHE A 167 -31.63 11.38 -50.64
N GLY A 168 -31.99 10.27 -51.29
CA GLY A 168 -31.42 8.95 -51.02
C GLY A 168 -29.93 8.87 -51.32
N ASN A 169 -29.50 9.42 -52.47
CA ASN A 169 -28.10 9.42 -52.87
C ASN A 169 -27.24 10.31 -51.97
N GLU A 170 -27.68 11.54 -51.68
CA GLU A 170 -27.00 12.46 -50.76
C GLU A 170 -26.93 11.85 -49.35
N LEU A 171 -28.01 11.18 -48.90
CA LEU A 171 -28.07 10.59 -47.56
C LEU A 171 -27.05 9.48 -47.45
N LYS A 172 -27.00 8.59 -48.44
CA LYS A 172 -26.05 7.48 -48.48
C LYS A 172 -24.60 7.97 -48.48
N GLN A 173 -24.28 8.98 -49.29
CA GLN A 173 -22.93 9.51 -49.39
C GLN A 173 -22.50 10.26 -48.12
N ARG A 174 -23.33 11.18 -47.62
CA ARG A 174 -23.01 12.01 -46.45
C ARG A 174 -23.03 11.22 -45.16
N LYS A 175 -23.83 10.14 -45.07
CA LYS A 175 -23.81 9.17 -43.96
C LYS A 175 -22.42 8.57 -43.77
N THR A 176 -21.81 8.03 -44.83
CA THR A 176 -20.50 7.39 -44.73
C THR A 176 -19.47 8.37 -44.17
N LYS A 177 -19.48 9.61 -44.69
CA LYS A 177 -18.59 10.67 -44.23
C LYS A 177 -18.85 11.09 -42.77
N LEU A 178 -20.12 11.16 -42.33
CA LEU A 178 -20.46 11.45 -40.94
C LEU A 178 -19.90 10.37 -40.00
N ILE A 179 -20.05 9.11 -40.39
CA ILE A 179 -19.55 7.98 -39.61
C ILE A 179 -18.02 8.05 -39.50
N GLU A 180 -17.30 8.20 -40.61
CA GLU A 180 -15.84 8.35 -40.63
C GLU A 180 -15.36 9.53 -39.76
N ASP A 181 -16.06 10.65 -39.79
CA ASP A 181 -15.73 11.83 -38.98
C ASP A 181 -15.93 11.59 -37.49
N ILE A 182 -17.02 10.93 -37.09
CA ILE A 182 -17.29 10.57 -35.68
C ILE A 182 -16.26 9.57 -35.20
N GLU A 183 -15.96 8.53 -35.98
CA GLU A 183 -14.97 7.51 -35.64
C GLU A 183 -13.59 8.10 -35.40
N ARG A 184 -13.11 8.93 -36.32
CA ARG A 184 -11.82 9.59 -36.18
C ARG A 184 -11.75 10.38 -34.89
N ARG A 185 -12.81 11.13 -34.55
CA ARG A 185 -12.87 11.91 -33.32
C ARG A 185 -12.90 11.04 -32.07
N PHE A 186 -13.60 9.92 -32.13
CA PHE A 186 -13.67 8.98 -31.01
C PHE A 186 -12.31 8.36 -30.74
N LYS A 187 -11.56 7.99 -31.79
CA LYS A 187 -10.16 7.53 -31.68
C LYS A 187 -9.26 8.58 -31.04
N GLU A 188 -9.34 9.83 -31.48
CA GLU A 188 -8.57 10.94 -30.87
C GLU A 188 -8.89 11.12 -29.39
N CYS A 189 -10.18 11.04 -29.00
CA CYS A 189 -10.60 11.15 -27.60
C CYS A 189 -10.11 9.96 -26.77
N GLU A 190 -10.15 8.74 -27.33
CA GLU A 190 -9.68 7.52 -26.68
C GLU A 190 -8.17 7.57 -26.43
N GLU A 191 -7.39 8.00 -27.43
CA GLU A 191 -5.94 8.14 -27.27
C GLU A 191 -5.58 9.11 -26.14
N GLN A 192 -6.30 10.23 -26.04
CA GLN A 192 -6.10 11.20 -24.96
C GLN A 192 -6.51 10.63 -23.60
N PHE A 193 -7.66 9.96 -23.54
CA PHE A 193 -8.14 9.31 -22.33
C PHE A 193 -7.15 8.25 -21.84
N ARG A 194 -6.72 7.36 -22.73
CA ARG A 194 -5.71 6.33 -22.47
C ARG A 194 -4.41 6.93 -21.97
N GLY A 195 -3.93 7.99 -22.61
CA GLY A 195 -2.71 8.69 -22.19
C GLY A 195 -2.84 9.32 -20.79
N SER A 196 -4.02 9.84 -20.44
CA SER A 196 -4.26 10.38 -19.11
C SER A 196 -4.40 9.30 -18.04
N VAL A 197 -5.18 8.26 -18.33
CA VAL A 197 -5.42 7.13 -17.40
C VAL A 197 -4.13 6.35 -17.17
N GLY A 198 -3.38 6.04 -18.22
CA GLY A 198 -2.11 5.33 -18.13
C GLY A 198 -1.14 6.03 -17.18
N LYS A 199 -0.95 7.35 -17.34
CA LYS A 199 -0.08 8.14 -16.44
C LYS A 199 -0.53 8.10 -14.97
N ASN A 200 -1.84 8.24 -14.73
CA ASN A 200 -2.37 8.22 -13.37
C ASN A 200 -2.12 6.85 -12.71
N ILE A 201 -2.24 5.76 -13.47
CA ILE A 201 -2.04 4.43 -12.91
C ILE A 201 -0.56 4.07 -12.79
N GLU A 202 0.30 4.49 -13.71
CA GLU A 202 1.76 4.34 -13.58
C GLU A 202 2.27 5.01 -12.30
N GLN A 203 1.85 6.25 -12.04
CA GLN A 203 2.20 6.97 -10.80
C GLN A 203 1.70 6.25 -9.55
N LEU A 204 0.50 5.68 -9.64
CA LEU A 204 -0.09 4.92 -8.55
C LEU A 204 0.66 3.60 -8.31
N GLU A 205 1.06 2.89 -9.37
CA GLU A 205 1.87 1.68 -9.30
C GLU A 205 3.23 1.95 -8.64
N GLU A 206 3.90 3.03 -9.02
CA GLU A 206 5.17 3.45 -8.44
C GLU A 206 5.04 3.71 -6.93
N ARG A 207 4.00 4.46 -6.52
CA ARG A 207 3.72 4.74 -5.10
C ARG A 207 3.39 3.47 -4.30
N VAL A 208 2.68 2.51 -4.88
CA VAL A 208 2.44 1.20 -4.26
C VAL A 208 3.74 0.42 -4.08
N LYS A 209 4.64 0.44 -5.08
CA LYS A 209 5.98 -0.19 -4.98
C LYS A 209 6.79 0.39 -3.84
N ASP A 210 6.82 1.72 -3.72
CA ASP A 210 7.55 2.40 -2.66
C ASP A 210 7.01 2.05 -1.27
N SER A 211 5.69 2.05 -1.14
CA SER A 211 4.99 1.70 0.11
C SER A 211 5.31 0.24 0.51
N LEU A 212 5.30 -0.70 -0.43
CA LEU A 212 5.66 -2.09 -0.18
C LEU A 212 7.14 -2.29 0.16
N ALA A 213 8.04 -1.47 -0.40
CA ALA A 213 9.45 -1.50 -0.05
C ALA A 213 9.69 -1.13 1.41
N ILE A 214 8.90 -0.20 1.96
CA ILE A 214 8.89 0.14 3.39
C ILE A 214 8.43 -1.08 4.22
N ILE A 215 7.35 -1.77 3.84
CA ILE A 215 6.92 -3.01 4.53
C ILE A 215 8.03 -4.05 4.56
N LYS A 216 8.69 -4.31 3.42
CA LYS A 216 9.78 -5.30 3.36
C LYS A 216 10.93 -4.94 4.30
N ARG A 217 11.24 -3.65 4.47
CA ARG A 217 12.27 -3.19 5.42
C ARG A 217 11.85 -3.42 6.87
N ILE A 218 10.56 -3.24 7.18
CA ILE A 218 10.00 -3.54 8.51
C ILE A 218 10.09 -5.05 8.81
N ASN A 219 9.75 -5.90 7.84
CA ASN A 219 9.88 -7.35 8.01
C ASN A 219 11.34 -7.79 8.19
N ASN A 220 12.28 -7.10 7.55
CA ASN A 220 13.72 -7.38 7.64
C ASN A 220 14.42 -6.75 8.85
N LEU A 221 13.72 -5.98 9.70
CA LEU A 221 14.29 -5.27 10.86
C LEU A 221 14.71 -6.21 12.02
N GLY A 222 14.76 -7.53 11.79
CA GLY A 222 15.45 -8.45 12.69
C GLY A 222 14.83 -8.54 14.08
N LEU A 223 13.50 -8.65 14.19
CA LEU A 223 12.80 -8.99 15.43
C LEU A 223 13.06 -10.45 15.89
N ASN A 224 14.28 -10.97 15.72
CA ASN A 224 14.62 -12.36 15.97
C ASN A 224 15.81 -12.50 16.94
N PRO A 225 15.53 -12.88 18.20
CA PRO A 225 16.29 -13.89 18.90
C PRO A 225 15.35 -15.07 19.21
N ASN A 226 15.10 -15.89 18.19
CA ASN A 226 14.48 -17.20 18.23
C ASN A 226 12.95 -17.30 18.43
N SER A 227 12.16 -16.32 18.00
CA SER A 227 10.70 -16.49 17.87
C SER A 227 10.29 -16.47 16.42
N ASN A 228 9.66 -17.56 15.98
CA ASN A 228 9.05 -17.79 14.67
C ASN A 228 7.84 -16.85 14.47
N PHE A 229 8.04 -15.53 14.49
CA PHE A 229 7.04 -14.57 14.05
C PHE A 229 7.03 -14.58 12.52
N ASN A 230 6.55 -15.69 11.98
CA ASN A 230 6.29 -15.86 10.57
C ASN A 230 5.03 -15.03 10.28
N MET A 231 5.21 -13.72 10.15
CA MET A 231 4.20 -12.87 9.54
C MET A 231 4.29 -13.17 8.04
N ASP A 232 3.70 -14.29 7.63
CA ASP A 232 3.54 -14.64 6.23
C ASP A 232 2.98 -13.39 5.56
N SER A 233 3.78 -12.77 4.69
CA SER A 233 3.46 -11.44 4.18
C SER A 233 2.14 -11.44 3.43
N GLY A 234 1.57 -12.62 3.08
CA GLY A 234 0.16 -12.90 2.81
C GLY A 234 -0.42 -12.26 1.55
N ILE A 235 0.07 -11.07 1.20
CA ILE A 235 0.02 -10.45 -0.09
C ILE A 235 0.93 -11.29 -0.98
N ASP A 236 0.30 -12.06 -1.84
CA ASP A 236 0.88 -12.37 -3.14
C ASP A 236 1.16 -11.02 -3.81
N THR A 237 2.37 -10.49 -3.57
CA THR A 237 2.80 -9.17 -4.06
C THR A 237 2.68 -9.15 -5.59
N ILE A 238 2.89 -10.31 -6.21
CA ILE A 238 2.68 -10.56 -7.63
C ILE A 238 1.17 -10.55 -7.97
N GLY A 239 0.29 -11.03 -7.10
CA GLY A 239 -1.17 -10.94 -7.20
C GLY A 239 -1.73 -9.51 -7.15
N LEU A 240 -1.21 -8.66 -6.26
CA LEU A 240 -1.65 -7.25 -6.16
C LEU A 240 -1.19 -6.45 -7.39
N PHE A 241 0.09 -6.58 -7.77
CA PHE A 241 0.62 -5.94 -8.98
C PHE A 241 0.06 -6.53 -10.27
N SER A 242 -0.28 -7.82 -10.32
CA SER A 242 -0.95 -8.40 -11.49
C SER A 242 -2.42 -7.99 -11.58
N SER A 243 -3.10 -7.75 -10.44
CA SER A 243 -4.45 -7.19 -10.46
C SER A 243 -4.45 -5.73 -10.94
N ILE A 244 -3.54 -4.89 -10.45
CA ILE A 244 -3.44 -3.48 -10.85
C ILE A 244 -2.82 -3.35 -12.25
N GLY A 245 -1.67 -3.98 -12.50
CA GLY A 245 -0.97 -3.97 -13.79
C GLY A 245 -1.71 -4.74 -14.90
N GLY A 246 -2.48 -5.78 -14.55
CA GLY A 246 -3.41 -6.45 -15.46
C GLY A 246 -4.61 -5.56 -15.81
N LEU A 247 -5.13 -4.78 -14.85
CA LEU A 247 -6.13 -3.73 -15.12
C LEU A 247 -5.57 -2.61 -16.00
N VAL A 248 -4.32 -2.18 -15.76
CA VAL A 248 -3.62 -1.21 -16.62
C VAL A 248 -3.52 -1.74 -18.04
N LEU A 249 -3.13 -3.00 -18.20
CA LEU A 249 -3.05 -3.61 -19.52
C LEU A 249 -4.43 -3.67 -20.16
N LEU A 250 -5.50 -4.00 -19.43
CA LEU A 250 -6.89 -3.93 -19.92
C LEU A 250 -7.32 -2.52 -20.35
N LEU A 251 -6.88 -1.49 -19.63
CA LEU A 251 -7.16 -0.07 -19.92
C LEU A 251 -6.36 0.47 -21.11
N LEU A 252 -5.13 -0.03 -21.30
CA LEU A 252 -4.26 0.34 -22.40
C LEU A 252 -4.48 -0.54 -23.64
N THR A 253 -5.03 -1.74 -23.46
CA THR A 253 -5.46 -2.56 -24.58
C THR A 253 -6.60 -1.83 -25.27
N PRO A 254 -6.54 -1.69 -26.61
CA PRO A 254 -7.72 -1.26 -27.34
C PRO A 254 -8.83 -2.21 -26.92
N VAL A 255 -9.93 -1.70 -26.35
CA VAL A 255 -11.08 -2.51 -25.97
C VAL A 255 -11.36 -3.42 -27.18
N VAL A 256 -11.07 -4.70 -27.01
CA VAL A 256 -11.01 -5.65 -28.11
C VAL A 256 -12.39 -5.68 -28.75
N GLY A 257 -12.43 -5.19 -29.98
CA GLY A 257 -13.64 -4.97 -30.74
C GLY A 257 -13.43 -3.79 -31.66
N GLU A 258 -12.78 -4.05 -32.80
CA GLU A 258 -13.00 -3.33 -34.06
C GLU A 258 -14.32 -2.57 -34.01
N PHE A 259 -14.28 -1.24 -34.09
CA PHE A 259 -15.39 -0.35 -33.80
C PHE A 259 -16.73 -0.80 -34.45
N ALA A 260 -17.47 -1.62 -33.71
CA ALA A 260 -18.87 -1.95 -33.91
C ALA A 260 -19.79 -0.72 -33.67
N LEU A 261 -19.20 0.45 -33.40
CA LEU A 261 -19.85 1.75 -33.44
C LEU A 261 -20.59 1.97 -34.78
N ILE A 262 -20.01 1.49 -35.89
CA ILE A 262 -20.64 1.54 -37.22
C ILE A 262 -21.74 0.52 -37.40
N ALA A 263 -21.66 -0.69 -36.82
CA ALA A 263 -22.67 -1.70 -37.08
C ALA A 263 -24.05 -1.24 -36.58
N GLY A 264 -24.14 -0.61 -35.41
CA GLY A 264 -25.38 -0.06 -34.84
C GLY A 264 -25.89 1.19 -35.58
N VAL A 265 -25.07 2.24 -35.66
CA VAL A 265 -25.41 3.50 -36.36
C VAL A 265 -25.68 3.23 -37.85
N GLY A 266 -24.92 2.32 -38.45
CA GLY A 266 -25.09 1.85 -39.83
C GLY A 266 -26.40 1.10 -40.05
N LEU A 267 -26.82 0.22 -39.12
CA LEU A 267 -28.07 -0.56 -39.15
C LEU A 267 -29.33 0.30 -38.94
N ALA A 268 -29.33 1.22 -37.97
CA ALA A 268 -30.47 2.12 -37.74
C ALA A 268 -30.79 2.97 -38.99
N LEU A 269 -29.78 3.20 -39.82
CA LEU A 269 -29.86 3.99 -41.04
C LEU A 269 -30.25 3.20 -42.31
N VAL A 270 -30.28 1.86 -42.28
CA VAL A 270 -30.79 1.05 -43.41
C VAL A 270 -32.33 0.97 -43.38
N GLY A 271 -32.93 1.03 -42.17
CA GLY A 271 -34.37 0.84 -41.98
C GLY A 271 -35.27 2.04 -42.32
N VAL A 272 -34.70 3.20 -42.67
CA VAL A 272 -35.45 4.47 -42.75
C VAL A 272 -36.02 4.76 -44.14
N GLY A 273 -35.72 3.94 -45.15
CA GLY A 273 -36.17 4.18 -46.53
C GLY A 273 -37.68 4.03 -46.71
N LYS A 274 -38.23 2.82 -46.60
CA LYS A 274 -39.50 2.46 -47.24
C LYS A 274 -40.75 3.24 -46.77
N SER A 275 -40.83 3.69 -45.51
CA SER A 275 -42.01 4.40 -44.96
C SER A 275 -42.01 5.91 -45.24
N ILE A 276 -40.84 6.48 -45.46
CA ILE A 276 -40.64 7.91 -45.74
C ILE A 276 -41.01 8.26 -47.19
N TRP A 277 -40.84 7.28 -48.08
CA TRP A 277 -40.95 7.44 -49.53
C TRP A 277 -42.37 7.56 -50.09
N SER A 278 -43.41 7.15 -49.33
CA SER A 278 -44.81 7.22 -49.76
C SER A 278 -45.32 8.65 -49.97
N PHE A 279 -44.67 9.63 -49.31
CA PHE A 279 -45.03 11.05 -49.38
C PHE A 279 -44.29 11.80 -50.49
N PHE A 280 -43.64 11.13 -51.43
CA PHE A 280 -43.11 11.77 -52.65
C PHE A 280 -43.86 11.31 -53.91
N ASP A 281 -44.87 10.46 -53.77
CA ASP A 281 -45.58 9.86 -54.91
C ASP A 281 -46.75 10.73 -55.44
N SER A 282 -47.07 11.87 -54.81
CA SER A 282 -48.07 12.85 -55.26
C SER A 282 -47.46 14.18 -55.69
N ASP A 283 -48.14 14.98 -56.51
CA ASP A 283 -47.67 16.31 -56.96
C ASP A 283 -47.61 17.33 -55.81
N TYR A 284 -46.50 17.34 -55.09
CA TYR A 284 -46.19 18.29 -54.02
C TYR A 284 -45.74 19.66 -54.53
N LYS A 285 -46.14 20.72 -53.82
CA LYS A 285 -45.56 22.07 -53.96
C LYS A 285 -44.21 22.15 -53.24
N LYS A 286 -43.33 23.06 -53.66
CA LYS A 286 -41.98 23.29 -53.06
C LYS A 286 -41.99 23.33 -51.52
N SER A 287 -42.98 24.00 -50.91
CA SER A 287 -43.11 24.10 -49.45
C SER A 287 -43.37 22.76 -48.75
N GLN A 288 -44.11 21.86 -49.40
CA GLN A 288 -44.39 20.54 -48.86
C GLN A 288 -43.18 19.61 -49.00
N GLN A 289 -42.46 19.68 -50.13
CA GLN A 289 -41.19 18.95 -50.30
C GLN A 289 -40.19 19.29 -49.20
N ARG A 290 -40.04 20.58 -48.85
CA ARG A 290 -39.17 21.03 -47.73
C ARG A 290 -39.57 20.43 -46.40
N LYS A 291 -40.86 20.52 -46.06
CA LYS A 291 -41.39 19.99 -44.80
C LYS A 291 -41.15 18.48 -44.67
N GLU A 292 -41.28 17.75 -45.78
CA GLU A 292 -41.06 16.32 -45.80
C GLU A 292 -39.56 15.98 -45.68
N VAL A 293 -38.68 16.68 -46.41
CA VAL A 293 -37.22 16.57 -46.23
C VAL A 293 -36.82 16.81 -44.77
N ASP A 294 -37.32 17.87 -44.16
CA ASP A 294 -36.98 18.25 -42.78
C ASP A 294 -37.42 17.20 -41.77
N LYS A 295 -38.65 16.70 -41.88
CA LYS A 295 -39.20 15.67 -41.00
C LYS A 295 -38.40 14.37 -41.09
N ASN A 296 -38.07 13.96 -42.31
CA ASN A 296 -37.38 12.70 -42.57
C ASN A 296 -35.93 12.76 -42.13
N LEU A 297 -35.24 13.87 -42.42
CA LEU A 297 -33.89 14.11 -41.94
C LEU A 297 -33.85 14.16 -40.41
N HIS A 298 -34.82 14.80 -39.76
CA HIS A 298 -34.88 14.88 -38.30
C HIS A 298 -35.00 13.49 -37.65
N GLN A 299 -35.90 12.64 -38.15
CA GLN A 299 -36.05 11.25 -37.66
C GLN A 299 -34.78 10.42 -37.84
N ILE A 300 -34.06 10.64 -38.94
CA ILE A 300 -32.77 10.01 -39.21
C ILE A 300 -31.74 10.46 -38.17
N CYS A 301 -31.59 11.77 -37.98
CA CYS A 301 -30.64 12.34 -37.01
C CYS A 301 -30.96 11.92 -35.57
N GLU A 302 -32.24 11.85 -35.19
CA GLU A 302 -32.67 11.42 -33.86
C GLU A 302 -32.22 9.98 -33.55
N LYS A 303 -32.38 9.05 -34.50
CA LYS A 303 -31.89 7.67 -34.35
C LYS A 303 -30.37 7.61 -34.20
N ILE A 304 -29.64 8.38 -35.02
CA ILE A 304 -28.17 8.47 -34.90
C ILE A 304 -27.77 8.97 -33.50
N VAL A 305 -28.44 10.02 -33.02
CA VAL A 305 -28.21 10.59 -31.68
C VAL A 305 -28.44 9.55 -30.58
N GLN A 306 -29.52 8.78 -30.66
CA GLN A 306 -29.84 7.74 -29.69
C GLN A 306 -28.79 6.62 -29.67
N ASP A 307 -28.37 6.13 -30.84
CA ASP A 307 -27.34 5.10 -30.97
C ASP A 307 -25.99 5.57 -30.40
N VAL A 308 -25.60 6.80 -30.73
CA VAL A 308 -24.38 7.43 -30.20
C VAL A 308 -24.45 7.55 -28.68
N LYS A 309 -25.56 8.05 -28.12
CA LYS A 309 -25.74 8.18 -26.66
C LYS A 309 -25.64 6.84 -25.94
N SER A 310 -26.34 5.82 -26.44
CA SER A 310 -26.30 4.46 -25.88
C SER A 310 -24.87 3.91 -25.82
N ARG A 311 -24.09 4.16 -26.88
CA ARG A 311 -22.69 3.71 -26.94
C ARG A 311 -21.76 4.50 -26.03
N ILE A 312 -21.93 5.81 -25.92
CA ILE A 312 -21.19 6.65 -24.96
C ILE A 312 -21.48 6.18 -23.52
N GLU A 313 -22.73 5.87 -23.20
CA GLU A 313 -23.10 5.35 -21.87
C GLU A 313 -22.45 3.98 -21.58
N SER A 314 -22.36 3.11 -22.60
CA SER A 314 -21.62 1.85 -22.51
C SER A 314 -20.14 2.06 -22.17
N TYR A 315 -19.46 3.03 -22.83
CA TYR A 315 -18.08 3.39 -22.50
C TYR A 315 -17.93 3.94 -21.07
N LYS A 316 -18.86 4.78 -20.64
CA LYS A 316 -18.90 5.32 -19.27
C LYS A 316 -18.99 4.20 -18.23
N ASN A 317 -19.93 3.27 -18.41
CA ASN A 317 -20.11 2.15 -17.50
C ASN A 317 -18.89 1.23 -17.44
N GLY A 318 -18.25 0.96 -18.57
CA GLY A 318 -16.99 0.22 -18.62
C GLY A 318 -15.88 0.92 -17.83
N ALA A 319 -15.70 2.23 -18.05
CA ALA A 319 -14.71 3.03 -17.33
C ALA A 319 -14.96 3.05 -15.81
N LEU A 320 -16.21 3.20 -15.38
CA LEU A 320 -16.58 3.17 -13.96
C LEU A 320 -16.30 1.80 -13.32
N GLY A 321 -16.66 0.70 -13.97
CA GLY A 321 -16.40 -0.65 -13.46
C GLY A 321 -14.90 -0.92 -13.24
N MET A 322 -14.04 -0.42 -14.14
CA MET A 322 -12.59 -0.53 -13.97
C MET A 322 -12.05 0.31 -12.81
N ILE A 323 -12.59 1.53 -12.61
CA ILE A 323 -12.23 2.38 -11.46
C ILE A 323 -12.65 1.70 -10.14
N GLU A 324 -13.79 1.01 -10.11
CA GLU A 324 -14.23 0.23 -8.95
C GLU A 324 -13.30 -0.95 -8.64
N GLU A 325 -12.89 -1.73 -9.65
CA GLU A 325 -11.94 -2.82 -9.49
C GLU A 325 -10.57 -2.34 -8.98
N LEU A 326 -10.08 -1.22 -9.53
CA LEU A 326 -8.86 -0.58 -9.06
C LEU A 326 -8.98 -0.19 -7.58
N ASN A 327 -10.06 0.49 -7.20
CA ASN A 327 -10.34 0.87 -5.81
C ASN A 327 -10.40 -0.34 -4.87
N ALA A 328 -10.99 -1.46 -5.31
CA ALA A 328 -11.01 -2.69 -4.52
C ALA A 328 -9.60 -3.26 -4.28
N GLY A 329 -8.72 -3.16 -5.28
CA GLY A 329 -7.29 -3.50 -5.12
C GLY A 329 -6.59 -2.64 -4.07
N PHE A 330 -6.84 -1.32 -4.07
CA PHE A 330 -6.28 -0.41 -3.06
C PHE A 330 -6.77 -0.67 -1.65
N ASN A 331 -8.08 -0.91 -1.48
CA ASN A 331 -8.65 -1.21 -0.17
C ASN A 331 -7.97 -2.45 0.45
N LYS A 332 -7.68 -3.49 -0.36
CA LYS A 332 -6.94 -4.67 0.12
C LYS A 332 -5.52 -4.33 0.61
N LEU A 333 -4.85 -3.38 -0.03
CA LEU A 333 -3.53 -2.92 0.39
C LEU A 333 -3.61 -2.17 1.73
N VAL A 334 -4.56 -1.25 1.86
CA VAL A 334 -4.81 -0.51 3.11
C VAL A 334 -5.15 -1.47 4.26
N ASP A 335 -6.07 -2.40 4.03
CA ASP A 335 -6.46 -3.44 5.00
C ASP A 335 -5.25 -4.26 5.49
N HIS A 336 -4.30 -4.53 4.60
CA HIS A 336 -3.08 -5.23 4.97
C HIS A 336 -2.19 -4.42 5.92
N TYR A 337 -1.98 -3.14 5.64
CA TYR A 337 -1.25 -2.27 6.55
C TYR A 337 -1.92 -2.16 7.91
N GLU A 338 -3.25 -2.03 7.95
CA GLU A 338 -4.01 -2.00 9.19
C GLU A 338 -3.89 -3.31 9.98
N ARG A 339 -3.88 -4.45 9.27
CA ARG A 339 -3.66 -5.75 9.90
C ARG A 339 -2.25 -5.88 10.49
N MET A 340 -1.23 -5.44 9.76
CA MET A 340 0.15 -5.42 10.25
C MET A 340 0.28 -4.54 11.50
N LYS A 341 -0.31 -3.33 11.46
CA LYS A 341 -0.37 -2.43 12.61
C LYS A 341 -0.93 -3.13 13.84
N ARG A 342 -2.10 -3.78 13.69
CA ARG A 342 -2.76 -4.49 14.79
C ARG A 342 -1.90 -5.61 15.36
N GLN A 343 -1.21 -6.38 14.52
CA GLN A 343 -0.33 -7.46 14.99
C GLN A 343 0.86 -6.93 15.80
N LEU A 344 1.42 -5.78 15.41
CA LEU A 344 2.49 -5.12 16.15
C LEU A 344 1.98 -4.54 17.47
N GLU A 345 0.80 -3.94 17.49
CA GLU A 345 0.13 -3.48 18.73
C GLU A 345 -0.10 -4.65 19.70
N GLU A 346 -0.62 -5.78 19.23
CA GLU A 346 -0.79 -6.99 20.03
C GLU A 346 0.55 -7.54 20.56
N ALA A 347 1.61 -7.50 19.76
CA ALA A 347 2.94 -7.90 20.20
C ALA A 347 3.49 -6.96 21.28
N HIS A 348 3.28 -5.64 21.12
CA HIS A 348 3.65 -4.64 22.10
C HIS A 348 2.93 -4.85 23.45
N GLU A 349 1.63 -5.18 23.42
CA GLU A 349 0.85 -5.52 24.63
C GLU A 349 1.37 -6.81 25.30
N LYS A 350 1.61 -7.87 24.52
CA LYS A 350 2.19 -9.14 25.02
C LYS A 350 3.54 -8.92 25.70
N LEU A 351 4.39 -8.08 25.14
CA LEU A 351 5.65 -7.68 25.77
C LEU A 351 5.43 -6.96 27.10
N GLY A 352 4.38 -6.15 27.23
CA GLY A 352 3.98 -5.53 28.49
C GLY A 352 3.63 -6.56 29.56
N TYR A 353 2.89 -7.60 29.21
CA TYR A 353 2.59 -8.71 30.12
C TYR A 353 3.86 -9.49 30.53
N ILE A 354 4.80 -9.70 29.60
CA ILE A 354 6.10 -10.33 29.88
C ILE A 354 6.90 -9.47 30.85
N SER A 355 6.99 -8.17 30.61
CA SER A 355 7.68 -7.21 31.49
C SER A 355 7.12 -7.26 32.92
N ASN A 356 5.80 -7.19 33.07
CA ASN A 356 5.12 -7.31 34.35
C ASN A 356 5.43 -8.65 35.05
N SER A 357 5.45 -9.76 34.30
CA SER A 357 5.77 -11.09 34.83
C SER A 357 7.22 -11.20 35.32
N ILE A 358 8.17 -10.56 34.62
CA ILE A 358 9.57 -10.49 35.04
C ILE A 358 9.69 -9.65 36.33
N HIS A 359 9.01 -8.51 36.40
CA HIS A 359 8.96 -7.68 37.62
C HIS A 359 8.43 -8.47 38.83
N LEU A 360 7.34 -9.21 38.68
CA LEU A 360 6.80 -10.08 39.73
C LEU A 360 7.80 -11.15 40.18
N THR A 361 8.60 -11.69 39.26
CA THR A 361 9.64 -12.69 39.57
C THR A 361 10.76 -12.08 40.43
N ILE A 362 11.17 -10.85 40.11
CA ILE A 362 12.16 -10.11 40.91
C ILE A 362 11.61 -9.85 42.32
N SER A 363 10.36 -9.37 42.44
CA SER A 363 9.75 -9.05 43.74
C SER A 363 9.62 -10.28 44.65
N LYS A 364 9.21 -11.44 44.11
CA LYS A 364 9.09 -12.69 44.88
C LYS A 364 10.44 -13.17 45.43
N GLN A 365 11.52 -12.99 44.68
CA GLN A 365 12.86 -13.36 45.13
C GLN A 365 13.40 -12.39 46.19
N GLY A 366 13.02 -11.11 46.15
CA GLY A 366 13.31 -10.17 47.24
C GLY A 366 12.70 -10.66 48.56
N ALA A 367 11.41 -11.01 48.55
CA ALA A 367 10.66 -11.43 49.73
C ALA A 367 11.17 -12.76 50.34
N CYS A 368 11.53 -13.77 49.54
CA CYS A 368 12.06 -15.04 50.06
C CYS A 368 13.48 -14.98 50.64
N ASN A 369 14.18 -13.84 50.52
CA ASN A 369 15.54 -13.66 51.06
C ASN A 369 15.57 -12.82 52.34
N GLU A 370 14.41 -12.32 52.81
CA GLU A 370 14.22 -11.57 54.05
C GLU A 370 13.79 -12.45 55.24
N GLU A 371 13.50 -13.73 55.01
CA GLU A 371 13.37 -14.80 56.02
C GLU A 371 14.70 -15.57 56.15
#